data_AF-A0AA35S886-F1
#
_entry.id   AF-A0AA35S886-F1
#
_cell.length_a   1.000
_cell.length_b   1.000
_cell.length_c   1.000
_cell.angle_alpha   90.00
_cell.angle_beta   90.00
_cell.angle_gamma   90.00
#
_symmetry.space_group_name_H-M   'P 1'
#
loop_
_entity.id
_entity.type
_entity.pdbx_description
1 polymer ?
#
loop_
_entity_poly.entity_id
_entity_poly.type
_entity_poly.pdbx_seq_one_letter_code
_entity_poly.pdbx_strand_id
1 'polypeptide(L)'
;MRILSSIRCTFRATHFASFARSKFAPSSRPPATRTCSLFRLRELPVFSASYVQLAFFKNIPATTMGAGGSKNGEGEREKKKSTKKGEKETAAIATPAQQQAAEGAKESGAAADGVGYVECAVAKASEFGENEMKEVELEEKKVLVIHQNGAWSAMGAKCTHYGAPLIKGCLGNGRVRCPWHGACFNTTSGDIEDFPGLDSLPLFQVRVEGDDVIVKADKALLSNTRRTKQSVVASVEEDKRTFLIIGGGPASVVAAETLRQEGFKGRVILACRENVLPYDRIKLSKAPNLNADSILLRPAEFYSSHDIEVVLGKEATGVDKEGKKVKFSDGEEISYDKLLLATGSKSVAFIA
;
A
#
# COMPACT_ATOMS: atom_id res chain seq x y z
N MET A 1 -20.41 -48.91 -1.52
CA MET A 1 -21.70 -48.26 -1.83
C MET A 1 -21.41 -46.84 -2.29
N ARG A 2 -21.74 -46.53 -3.55
CA ARG A 2 -21.61 -45.21 -4.19
C ARG A 2 -22.88 -44.41 -3.88
N ILE A 3 -22.76 -43.15 -3.46
CA ILE A 3 -23.76 -42.13 -3.75
C ILE A 3 -23.02 -40.83 -4.07
N LEU A 4 -22.89 -40.58 -5.38
CA LEU A 4 -22.61 -39.27 -5.99
C LEU A 4 -23.97 -38.70 -6.39
N SER A 5 -24.33 -37.50 -5.95
CA SER A 5 -25.43 -36.73 -6.55
C SER A 5 -24.87 -35.47 -7.21
N SER A 6 -24.81 -35.53 -8.53
CA SER A 6 -24.54 -34.44 -9.46
C SER A 6 -25.74 -33.50 -9.52
N ILE A 7 -25.53 -32.20 -9.31
CA ILE A 7 -26.47 -31.15 -9.74
C ILE A 7 -25.87 -30.50 -10.99
N ARG A 8 -26.41 -30.86 -12.15
CA ARG A 8 -26.30 -30.10 -13.41
C ARG A 8 -27.46 -29.10 -13.44
N CYS A 9 -27.15 -27.82 -13.62
CA CYS A 9 -28.13 -26.81 -13.97
C CYS A 9 -27.94 -26.46 -15.45
N THR A 10 -28.88 -26.88 -16.30
CA THR A 10 -28.96 -26.48 -17.71
C THR A 10 -30.14 -25.55 -17.93
N PHE A 11 -29.84 -24.46 -18.61
CA PHE A 11 -30.69 -23.43 -19.21
C PHE A 11 -32.06 -23.91 -19.75
N ARG A 12 -33.10 -23.09 -19.53
CA ARG A 12 -34.13 -22.87 -20.56
C ARG A 12 -34.78 -21.49 -20.41
N ALA A 13 -34.53 -20.63 -21.38
CA ALA A 13 -35.29 -19.42 -21.65
C ALA A 13 -36.54 -19.80 -22.48
N THR A 14 -37.70 -19.23 -22.14
CA THR A 14 -38.91 -19.26 -22.97
C THR A 14 -39.58 -17.90 -22.99
N HIS A 15 -39.89 -17.46 -24.21
CA HIS A 15 -40.56 -16.23 -24.63
C HIS A 15 -42.05 -16.15 -24.26
N PHE A 16 -42.56 -14.92 -24.12
CA PHE A 16 -43.86 -14.40 -24.62
C PHE A 16 -43.75 -12.84 -24.62
N ALA A 17 -43.60 -12.13 -25.76
CA ALA A 17 -44.62 -11.51 -26.64
C ALA A 17 -45.59 -10.55 -25.89
N SER A 18 -46.00 -9.34 -26.32
CA SER A 18 -45.84 -8.50 -27.53
C SER A 18 -46.64 -7.18 -27.30
N PHE A 19 -46.17 -6.03 -27.81
CA PHE A 19 -46.88 -4.81 -28.33
C PHE A 19 -45.95 -3.58 -28.14
N ALA A 20 -45.69 -2.64 -29.06
CA ALA A 20 -46.46 -2.12 -30.19
C ALA A 20 -45.55 -1.62 -31.35
N ARG A 21 -46.17 -1.41 -32.52
CA ARG A 21 -45.59 -1.05 -33.83
C ARG A 21 -45.47 0.46 -34.08
N SER A 22 -44.46 0.86 -34.88
CA SER A 22 -44.60 1.79 -36.02
C SER A 22 -43.38 1.63 -36.97
N LYS A 23 -43.55 0.98 -38.13
CA LYS A 23 -43.69 1.54 -39.50
C LYS A 23 -42.52 2.40 -40.00
N PHE A 24 -41.67 1.83 -40.87
CA PHE A 24 -41.41 2.31 -42.25
C PHE A 24 -40.82 1.17 -43.10
N ALA A 25 -41.19 1.14 -44.38
CA ALA A 25 -41.07 0.03 -45.34
C ALA A 25 -39.83 0.16 -46.27
N PRO A 26 -39.52 -0.85 -47.13
CA PRO A 26 -38.16 -1.20 -47.56
C PRO A 26 -37.81 -0.78 -49.01
N SER A 27 -36.53 -0.88 -49.38
CA SER A 27 -36.10 -0.95 -50.79
C SER A 27 -35.11 -2.10 -51.04
N SER A 28 -35.37 -2.81 -52.13
CA SER A 28 -34.83 -4.07 -52.63
C SER A 28 -33.53 -3.97 -53.44
N ARG A 29 -32.62 -4.96 -53.28
CA ARG A 29 -31.89 -5.70 -54.35
C ARG A 29 -30.86 -6.71 -53.76
N PRO A 30 -30.83 -7.99 -54.18
CA PRO A 30 -29.70 -8.92 -53.96
C PRO A 30 -28.99 -9.26 -55.30
N PRO A 31 -28.00 -10.19 -55.34
CA PRO A 31 -26.77 -10.25 -54.55
C PRO A 31 -25.51 -10.31 -55.46
N ALA A 32 -24.33 -10.05 -54.91
CA ALA A 32 -23.06 -10.47 -55.51
C ALA A 32 -22.30 -11.36 -54.53
N THR A 33 -22.15 -12.62 -54.89
CA THR A 33 -21.41 -13.65 -54.18
C THR A 33 -19.91 -13.41 -54.29
N ARG A 34 -19.23 -13.19 -53.16
CA ARG A 34 -17.83 -13.58 -53.00
C ARG A 34 -17.65 -14.23 -51.64
N THR A 35 -17.27 -15.50 -51.71
CA THR A 35 -16.81 -16.35 -50.63
C THR A 35 -15.58 -15.73 -49.98
N CYS A 36 -15.68 -15.37 -48.71
CA CYS A 36 -14.52 -15.13 -47.86
C CYS A 36 -14.67 -16.05 -46.64
N SER A 37 -13.74 -16.98 -46.53
CA SER A 37 -13.59 -17.95 -45.45
C SER A 37 -13.47 -17.22 -44.10
N LEU A 38 -14.52 -17.31 -43.28
CA LEU A 38 -14.49 -16.92 -41.88
C LEU A 38 -13.61 -17.92 -41.10
N PHE A 39 -12.35 -17.53 -40.87
CA PHE A 39 -11.58 -18.05 -39.75
C PHE A 39 -12.28 -17.60 -38.46
N ARG A 40 -12.66 -18.59 -37.66
CA ARG A 40 -13.31 -18.46 -36.37
C ARG A 40 -12.33 -17.75 -35.41
N LEU A 41 -12.53 -16.45 -35.17
CA LEU A 41 -11.86 -15.75 -34.08
C LEU A 41 -12.35 -16.37 -32.77
N ARG A 42 -11.48 -17.12 -32.11
CA ARG A 42 -11.64 -17.49 -30.70
C ARG A 42 -11.58 -16.21 -29.89
N GLU A 43 -12.55 -16.04 -28.99
CA GLU A 43 -12.49 -15.04 -27.94
C GLU A 43 -11.24 -15.28 -27.08
N LEU A 44 -10.37 -14.28 -27.02
CA LEU A 44 -9.28 -14.21 -26.06
C LEU A 44 -9.83 -13.46 -24.84
N PRO A 45 -9.76 -14.03 -23.62
CA PRO A 45 -10.09 -13.27 -22.44
C PRO A 45 -9.03 -12.18 -22.22
N VAL A 46 -9.51 -10.94 -22.10
CA VAL A 46 -8.74 -9.80 -21.65
C VAL A 46 -8.38 -10.05 -20.18
N PHE A 47 -7.13 -10.42 -19.91
CA PHE A 47 -6.62 -10.46 -18.54
C PHE A 47 -6.45 -9.02 -18.05
N SER A 48 -7.39 -8.54 -17.22
CA SER A 48 -7.15 -7.35 -16.41
C SER A 48 -6.09 -7.70 -15.35
N ALA A 49 -5.04 -6.90 -15.29
CA ALA A 49 -4.07 -6.93 -14.20
C ALA A 49 -4.72 -6.26 -12.97
N SER A 50 -5.56 -7.00 -12.27
CA SER A 50 -6.17 -6.60 -11.01
C SER A 50 -6.46 -7.86 -10.21
N TYR A 51 -5.50 -8.28 -9.39
CA TYR A 51 -5.64 -9.09 -8.16
C TYR A 51 -4.28 -9.74 -7.85
N VAL A 52 -3.45 -9.06 -7.05
CA VAL A 52 -2.55 -9.77 -6.13
C VAL A 52 -3.27 -9.77 -4.79
N GLN A 53 -4.35 -10.55 -4.71
CA GLN A 53 -4.92 -10.91 -3.42
C GLN A 53 -4.02 -12.02 -2.88
N LEU A 54 -3.25 -11.72 -1.84
CA LEU A 54 -2.55 -12.71 -1.02
C LEU A 54 -3.60 -13.59 -0.31
N ALA A 55 -4.24 -14.49 -1.06
CA ALA A 55 -4.95 -15.61 -0.47
C ALA A 55 -3.88 -16.62 -0.03
N PHE A 56 -3.56 -16.66 1.27
CA PHE A 56 -3.09 -17.82 2.05
C PHE A 56 -2.47 -17.35 3.36
N PHE A 57 -3.25 -17.12 4.42
CA PHE A 57 -2.83 -17.32 5.84
C PHE A 57 -4.08 -17.32 6.75
N LYS A 58 -4.83 -18.42 6.72
CA LYS A 58 -5.69 -18.81 7.84
C LYS A 58 -5.32 -20.24 8.20
N ASN A 59 -4.31 -20.41 9.05
CA ASN A 59 -4.09 -21.60 9.87
C ASN A 59 -2.83 -21.38 10.74
N ILE A 60 -3.04 -20.91 11.96
CA ILE A 60 -2.06 -21.03 13.06
C ILE A 60 -2.80 -21.79 14.17
N PRO A 61 -2.38 -23.01 14.55
CA PRO A 61 -2.94 -23.68 15.71
C PRO A 61 -2.31 -23.11 16.99
N ALA A 62 -3.17 -22.80 17.96
CA ALA A 62 -2.78 -22.46 19.32
C ALA A 62 -2.08 -23.67 19.97
N THR A 63 -0.88 -23.46 20.53
CA THR A 63 -0.19 -24.47 21.33
C THR A 63 -0.27 -24.09 22.80
N THR A 64 -0.67 -25.08 23.59
CA THR A 64 -0.98 -25.06 25.01
C THR A 64 0.23 -24.75 25.90
N MET A 65 0.00 -23.93 26.92
CA MET A 65 0.96 -23.68 27.99
C MET A 65 1.14 -24.94 28.85
N GLY A 66 2.39 -25.37 29.02
CA GLY A 66 2.82 -26.29 30.06
C GLY A 66 4.15 -25.80 30.62
N ALA A 67 4.13 -25.21 31.81
CA ALA A 67 5.33 -24.81 32.55
C ALA A 67 5.41 -25.64 33.83
N GLY A 68 6.45 -26.46 33.91
CA GLY A 68 6.88 -27.13 35.13
C GLY A 68 8.36 -26.87 35.36
N GLY A 69 8.73 -26.63 36.62
CA GLY A 69 10.01 -27.05 37.20
C GLY A 69 11.19 -26.08 37.08
N SER A 70 11.30 -25.18 38.06
CA SER A 70 12.54 -24.49 38.44
C SER A 70 13.53 -25.48 39.07
N LYS A 71 14.82 -25.43 38.67
CA LYS A 71 15.97 -25.79 39.51
C LYS A 71 17.19 -24.93 39.18
N ASN A 72 17.76 -24.38 40.24
CA ASN A 72 19.01 -23.62 40.31
C ASN A 72 20.25 -24.50 40.08
N GLY A 73 21.33 -23.88 39.62
CA GLY A 73 22.68 -24.44 39.63
C GLY A 73 23.72 -23.33 39.44
N GLU A 74 24.39 -22.97 40.54
CA GLU A 74 25.51 -22.04 40.62
C GLU A 74 26.84 -22.70 40.21
N GLY A 75 27.82 -21.84 39.91
CA GLY A 75 29.26 -22.14 39.87
C GLY A 75 29.82 -22.07 38.45
N GLU A 76 30.99 -21.51 38.16
CA GLU A 76 32.00 -20.89 39.00
C GLU A 76 32.91 -20.06 38.07
N ARG A 77 33.80 -19.30 38.69
CA ARG A 77 34.58 -18.19 38.15
C ARG A 77 35.91 -18.67 37.59
N GLU A 78 36.35 -18.16 36.44
CA GLU A 78 37.80 -18.11 36.15
C GLU A 78 38.20 -16.82 35.43
N LYS A 79 39.16 -16.12 36.04
CA LYS A 79 39.84 -14.92 35.53
C LYS A 79 41.10 -15.36 34.81
N LYS A 80 41.38 -14.79 33.63
CA LYS A 80 42.76 -14.57 33.17
C LYS A 80 42.92 -13.16 32.61
N LYS A 81 44.02 -12.54 33.03
CA LYS A 81 44.45 -11.16 32.79
C LYS A 81 45.74 -11.21 31.96
N SER A 82 46.09 -10.08 31.35
CA SER A 82 47.40 -9.71 30.76
C SER A 82 47.56 -10.06 29.27
N THR A 83 48.20 -9.29 28.38
CA THR A 83 48.81 -7.94 28.41
C THR A 83 49.14 -7.51 26.96
N LYS A 84 49.28 -6.20 26.74
CA LYS A 84 49.62 -5.50 25.49
C LYS A 84 51.00 -5.81 24.87
N LYS A 85 51.08 -5.73 23.53
CA LYS A 85 52.07 -5.03 22.65
C LYS A 85 51.79 -5.51 21.21
N GLY A 86 51.81 -4.76 20.11
CA GLY A 86 52.19 -3.40 19.77
C GLY A 86 52.58 -3.39 18.28
N GLU A 87 52.07 -2.41 17.52
CA GLU A 87 52.56 -1.91 16.20
C GLU A 87 52.36 -2.85 14.96
N LYS A 88 52.06 -2.39 13.74
CA LYS A 88 52.07 -1.06 13.11
C LYS A 88 51.19 -1.02 11.85
N GLU A 89 50.89 0.22 11.46
CA GLU A 89 50.10 0.79 10.35
C GLU A 89 50.22 0.16 8.96
N THR A 90 49.13 0.27 8.17
CA THR A 90 49.13 1.08 6.94
C THR A 90 47.78 1.78 6.74
N ALA A 91 47.85 3.03 6.25
CA ALA A 91 46.80 4.03 6.21
C ALA A 91 46.03 4.06 4.87
N ALA A 92 44.78 4.53 4.89
CA ALA A 92 44.21 5.35 3.80
C ALA A 92 42.95 6.13 4.25
N ILE A 93 43.20 7.38 4.63
CA ILE A 93 42.53 8.61 4.14
C ILE A 93 41.03 8.75 4.38
N ALA A 94 40.72 9.50 5.44
CA ALA A 94 39.52 10.33 5.58
C ALA A 94 39.90 11.81 5.39
N THR A 95 38.90 12.62 5.01
CA THR A 95 38.69 14.09 5.21
C THR A 95 38.27 14.81 3.91
N PRO A 96 37.71 16.05 3.96
CA PRO A 96 36.56 16.49 4.78
C PRO A 96 35.63 17.48 4.02
N ALA A 97 34.37 17.66 4.45
CA ALA A 97 33.63 18.91 4.26
C ALA A 97 32.40 18.97 5.20
N GLN A 98 32.63 19.36 6.45
CA GLN A 98 31.62 19.91 7.36
C GLN A 98 32.22 21.12 8.07
N GLN A 99 31.35 22.09 8.40
CA GLN A 99 31.55 23.43 9.00
C GLN A 99 31.57 24.55 7.95
N GLN A 100 30.71 25.58 7.96
CA GLN A 100 29.76 26.11 8.94
C GLN A 100 28.73 27.00 8.21
N ALA A 101 27.47 26.96 8.64
CA ALA A 101 26.60 28.13 8.70
C ALA A 101 25.46 27.82 9.68
N ALA A 102 25.74 28.03 10.96
CA ALA A 102 24.72 28.22 11.98
C ALA A 102 24.46 29.73 12.06
N GLU A 103 23.22 30.16 11.81
CA GLU A 103 22.59 31.31 12.46
C GLU A 103 21.14 31.43 11.98
N GLY A 104 20.19 31.32 12.91
CA GLY A 104 18.77 31.59 12.66
C GLY A 104 17.74 30.63 13.27
N ALA A 105 18.11 29.67 14.13
CA ALA A 105 17.14 28.93 14.94
C ALA A 105 16.97 29.65 16.29
N LYS A 106 16.03 30.58 16.34
CA LYS A 106 15.58 31.16 17.61
C LYS A 106 14.60 30.17 18.23
N GLU A 107 15.08 29.41 19.21
CA GLU A 107 14.23 28.74 20.18
C GLU A 107 13.35 29.79 20.88
N SER A 108 12.05 29.70 20.65
CA SER A 108 11.08 30.06 21.66
C SER A 108 10.45 28.75 22.12
N GLY A 109 10.84 28.31 23.32
CA GLY A 109 10.13 27.27 24.03
C GLY A 109 8.65 27.65 24.12
N ALA A 110 7.81 26.83 23.51
CA ALA A 110 6.40 26.75 23.78
C ALA A 110 6.11 25.29 24.11
N ALA A 111 5.33 25.10 25.16
CA ALA A 111 5.07 23.85 25.82
C ALA A 111 4.53 22.76 24.86
N ALA A 112 4.67 21.51 25.28
CA ALA A 112 3.86 20.42 24.79
C ALA A 112 2.38 20.72 25.08
N ASP A 113 1.69 21.35 24.13
CA ASP A 113 0.29 21.72 24.26
C ASP A 113 -0.61 20.70 23.54
N GLY A 114 -1.27 19.88 24.36
CA GLY A 114 -2.64 19.38 24.19
C GLY A 114 -2.99 18.62 22.90
N VAL A 115 -3.40 17.36 23.05
CA VAL A 115 -4.21 16.65 22.05
C VAL A 115 -5.54 17.41 21.89
N GLY A 116 -5.58 18.37 20.97
CA GLY A 116 -6.74 19.21 20.72
C GLY A 116 -7.70 18.49 19.79
N TYR A 117 -8.89 18.18 20.28
CA TYR A 117 -10.00 17.75 19.44
C TYR A 117 -10.85 18.95 19.04
N VAL A 118 -11.44 18.88 17.86
CA VAL A 118 -12.59 19.71 17.50
C VAL A 118 -13.81 18.82 17.29
N GLU A 119 -14.95 19.32 17.71
CA GLU A 119 -16.21 18.62 17.69
C GLU A 119 -17.34 19.62 17.39
N CYS A 120 -18.08 19.39 16.32
CA CYS A 120 -19.15 20.30 15.89
C CYS A 120 -20.24 19.53 15.13
N ALA A 121 -21.48 20.03 15.20
CA ALA A 121 -22.53 19.64 14.27
C ALA A 121 -22.21 20.27 12.89
N VAL A 122 -22.01 19.42 11.89
CA VAL A 122 -21.49 19.83 10.57
C VAL A 122 -22.55 19.83 9.47
N ALA A 123 -23.67 19.11 9.68
CA ALA A 123 -24.79 19.03 8.74
C ALA A 123 -26.02 18.42 9.42
N LYS A 124 -27.17 18.44 8.73
CA LYS A 124 -28.37 17.70 9.14
C LYS A 124 -28.40 16.31 8.52
N ALA A 125 -28.85 15.31 9.27
CA ALA A 125 -28.95 13.94 8.78
C ALA A 125 -29.99 13.81 7.66
N SER A 126 -31.07 14.58 7.75
CA SER A 126 -32.10 14.73 6.71
C SER A 126 -31.58 15.26 5.37
N GLU A 127 -30.40 15.87 5.33
CA GLU A 127 -29.76 16.27 4.09
C GLU A 127 -29.12 15.10 3.35
N PHE A 128 -28.85 13.97 4.00
CA PHE A 128 -28.18 12.81 3.38
C PHE A 128 -29.20 11.73 3.03
N GLY A 129 -29.24 11.37 1.75
CA GLY A 129 -29.86 10.13 1.28
C GLY A 129 -29.05 8.90 1.69
N GLU A 130 -29.65 7.74 1.45
CA GLU A 130 -28.96 6.45 1.55
C GLU A 130 -27.99 6.29 0.37
N ASN A 131 -26.76 5.84 0.64
CA ASN A 131 -25.64 5.80 -0.32
C ASN A 131 -25.21 7.16 -0.85
N GLU A 132 -25.23 8.18 0.01
CA GLU A 132 -24.76 9.53 -0.34
C GLU A 132 -23.47 9.88 0.43
N MET A 133 -22.68 10.76 -0.17
CA MET A 133 -21.57 11.43 0.50
C MET A 133 -21.65 12.93 0.27
N LYS A 134 -21.24 13.73 1.25
CA LYS A 134 -21.15 15.20 1.14
C LYS A 134 -19.85 15.72 1.73
N GLU A 135 -19.37 16.81 1.15
CA GLU A 135 -18.31 17.61 1.76
C GLU A 135 -18.94 18.60 2.75
N VAL A 136 -18.44 18.58 3.98
CA VAL A 136 -18.82 19.49 5.07
C VAL A 136 -17.58 20.20 5.59
N GLU A 137 -17.78 21.29 6.33
CA GLU A 137 -16.70 22.12 6.86
C GLU A 137 -16.54 21.93 8.37
N LEU A 138 -15.29 21.77 8.82
CA LEU A 138 -14.90 21.65 10.22
C LEU A 138 -13.59 22.43 10.42
N GLU A 139 -13.61 23.52 11.19
CA GLU A 139 -12.49 24.47 11.35
C GLU A 139 -11.81 24.85 10.01
N GLU A 140 -12.60 25.31 9.03
CA GLU A 140 -12.11 25.71 7.69
C GLU A 140 -11.46 24.58 6.87
N LYS A 141 -11.57 23.33 7.33
CA LYS A 141 -11.14 22.13 6.60
C LYS A 141 -12.34 21.38 6.07
N LYS A 142 -12.14 20.73 4.93
CA LYS A 142 -13.15 19.90 4.28
C LYS A 142 -13.07 18.46 4.78
N VAL A 143 -14.21 17.97 5.26
CA VAL A 143 -14.42 16.59 5.67
C VAL A 143 -15.44 15.95 4.72
N LEU A 144 -15.20 14.71 4.32
CA LEU A 144 -16.17 13.92 3.57
C LEU A 144 -16.96 13.08 4.57
N VAL A 145 -18.26 13.36 4.67
CA VAL A 145 -19.21 12.57 5.45
C VAL A 145 -19.97 11.66 4.50
N ILE A 146 -20.14 10.40 4.89
CA ILE A 146 -20.74 9.36 4.07
C ILE A 146 -21.85 8.69 4.89
N HIS A 147 -23.01 8.50 4.27
CA HIS A 147 -24.12 7.70 4.80
C HIS A 147 -24.40 6.55 3.82
N GLN A 148 -24.06 5.33 4.22
CA GLN A 148 -24.17 4.15 3.37
C GLN A 148 -24.42 2.89 4.21
N ASN A 149 -25.36 2.07 3.76
CA ASN A 149 -25.82 0.85 4.41
C ASN A 149 -26.28 1.10 5.85
N GLY A 150 -26.93 2.24 6.11
CA GLY A 150 -27.33 2.67 7.45
C GLY A 150 -26.18 3.01 8.40
N ALA A 151 -24.94 3.07 7.91
CA ALA A 151 -23.76 3.46 8.69
C ALA A 151 -23.26 4.85 8.27
N TRP A 152 -22.72 5.57 9.25
CA TRP A 152 -22.11 6.89 9.06
C TRP A 152 -20.61 6.79 9.18
N SER A 153 -19.89 7.48 8.29
CA SER A 153 -18.44 7.67 8.42
C SER A 153 -18.01 9.06 8.03
N ALA A 154 -16.87 9.49 8.57
CA ALA A 154 -16.25 10.78 8.27
C ALA A 154 -14.75 10.62 8.05
N MET A 155 -14.23 11.22 6.99
CA MET A 155 -12.83 11.10 6.59
C MET A 155 -12.32 12.34 5.86
N GLY A 156 -11.02 12.39 5.57
CA GLY A 156 -10.43 13.46 4.76
C GLY A 156 -11.11 13.58 3.38
N ALA A 157 -11.43 14.80 2.95
CA ALA A 157 -12.17 15.03 1.70
C ALA A 157 -11.32 14.97 0.42
N LYS A 158 -10.00 14.88 0.55
CA LYS A 158 -9.07 14.91 -0.59
C LYS A 158 -8.34 13.59 -0.72
N CYS A 159 -8.20 13.11 -1.95
CA CYS A 159 -7.41 11.93 -2.27
C CYS A 159 -5.96 12.13 -1.83
N THR A 160 -5.41 11.15 -1.11
CA THR A 160 -4.04 11.18 -0.57
C THR A 160 -2.95 11.24 -1.62
N HIS A 161 -3.25 10.87 -2.86
CA HIS A 161 -2.30 10.88 -3.98
C HIS A 161 -1.99 12.31 -4.45
N TYR A 162 -2.88 12.92 -5.26
CA TYR A 162 -2.71 14.27 -5.81
C TYR A 162 -3.78 15.28 -5.34
N GLY A 163 -4.52 14.96 -4.27
CA GLY A 163 -5.41 15.93 -3.63
C GLY A 163 -6.76 16.16 -4.34
N ALA A 164 -7.14 15.29 -5.27
CA ALA A 164 -8.44 15.35 -5.95
C ALA A 164 -9.59 15.37 -4.92
N PRO A 165 -10.61 16.22 -5.09
CA PRO A 165 -11.78 16.24 -4.19
C PRO A 165 -12.58 14.95 -4.38
N LEU A 166 -12.72 14.16 -3.31
CA LEU A 166 -13.37 12.85 -3.35
C LEU A 166 -14.88 12.94 -3.58
N ILE A 167 -15.51 14.06 -3.24
CA ILE A 167 -16.92 14.30 -3.56
C ILE A 167 -17.23 14.24 -5.06
N LYS A 168 -16.23 14.51 -5.92
CA LYS A 168 -16.35 14.39 -7.37
C LYS A 168 -16.10 12.97 -7.89
N GLY A 169 -15.76 12.05 -6.99
CA GLY A 169 -15.51 10.65 -7.26
C GLY A 169 -16.77 9.81 -7.28
N CYS A 170 -16.59 8.50 -7.14
CA CYS A 170 -17.69 7.52 -7.11
C CYS A 170 -17.74 6.82 -5.75
N LEU A 171 -18.91 6.81 -5.12
CA LEU A 171 -19.20 6.03 -3.91
C LEU A 171 -19.94 4.74 -4.29
N GLY A 172 -19.52 3.60 -3.74
CA GLY A 172 -20.23 2.34 -3.92
C GLY A 172 -19.56 1.17 -3.19
N ASN A 173 -20.35 0.23 -2.67
CA ASN A 173 -19.86 -1.00 -2.04
C ASN A 173 -18.83 -0.77 -0.92
N GLY A 174 -19.07 0.19 -0.02
CA GLY A 174 -18.16 0.51 1.08
C GLY A 174 -16.86 1.19 0.63
N ARG A 175 -16.85 1.78 -0.56
CA ARG A 175 -15.66 2.37 -1.18
C ARG A 175 -15.93 3.73 -1.80
N VAL A 176 -14.96 4.63 -1.69
CA VAL A 176 -14.89 5.86 -2.47
C VAL A 176 -13.72 5.80 -3.44
N ARG A 177 -13.98 6.06 -4.72
CA ARG A 177 -12.99 6.04 -5.79
C ARG A 177 -12.70 7.44 -6.30
N CYS A 178 -11.43 7.82 -6.30
CA CYS A 178 -10.94 9.11 -6.73
C CYS A 178 -11.22 9.34 -8.23
N PRO A 179 -11.69 10.55 -8.61
CA PRO A 179 -12.08 10.84 -9.99
C PRO A 179 -10.93 11.01 -10.97
N TRP A 180 -9.70 11.25 -10.50
CA TRP A 180 -8.57 11.52 -11.39
C TRP A 180 -7.86 10.25 -11.84
N HIS A 181 -7.39 9.45 -10.89
CA HIS A 181 -6.55 8.30 -11.19
C HIS A 181 -7.12 6.98 -10.65
N GLY A 182 -8.29 7.01 -10.02
CA GLY A 182 -8.97 5.81 -9.57
C GLY A 182 -8.45 5.21 -8.26
N ALA A 183 -7.63 5.92 -7.48
CA ALA A 183 -7.28 5.49 -6.12
C ALA A 183 -8.56 5.20 -5.31
N CYS A 184 -8.59 4.09 -4.60
CA CYS A 184 -9.79 3.64 -3.90
C CYS A 184 -9.55 3.54 -2.41
N PHE A 185 -10.53 3.99 -1.62
CA PHE A 185 -10.45 4.00 -0.16
C PHE A 185 -11.68 3.33 0.44
N ASN A 186 -11.47 2.56 1.51
CA ASN A 186 -12.53 1.97 2.31
C ASN A 186 -13.30 3.07 3.06
N THR A 187 -14.62 3.09 2.98
CA THR A 187 -15.41 4.16 3.61
C THR A 187 -15.55 4.01 5.12
N THR A 188 -15.22 2.85 5.69
CA THR A 188 -15.27 2.59 7.13
C THR A 188 -13.90 2.81 7.78
N SER A 189 -12.84 2.23 7.20
CA SER A 189 -11.49 2.34 7.76
C SER A 189 -10.67 3.50 7.19
N GLY A 190 -11.10 4.11 6.09
CA GLY A 190 -10.33 5.13 5.37
C GLY A 190 -9.08 4.57 4.70
N ASP A 191 -8.83 3.26 4.80
CA ASP A 191 -7.62 2.64 4.25
C ASP A 191 -7.64 2.67 2.72
N ILE A 192 -6.46 2.89 2.14
CA ILE A 192 -6.28 2.73 0.70
C ILE A 192 -6.41 1.25 0.33
N GLU A 193 -7.29 0.94 -0.63
CA GLU A 193 -7.51 -0.41 -1.15
C GLU A 193 -7.02 -0.57 -2.60
N ASP A 194 -7.07 0.50 -3.40
CA ASP A 194 -6.48 0.53 -4.75
C ASP A 194 -5.56 1.74 -4.95
N PHE A 195 -4.49 1.48 -5.70
CA PHE A 195 -3.52 2.44 -6.20
C PHE A 195 -4.11 3.31 -7.33
N PRO A 196 -3.55 4.50 -7.63
CA PRO A 196 -2.27 5.05 -7.15
C PRO A 196 -2.36 5.88 -5.87
N GLY A 197 -1.32 5.82 -5.05
CA GLY A 197 -1.22 6.43 -3.72
C GLY A 197 -0.63 5.44 -2.72
N LEU A 198 -0.02 5.91 -1.64
CA LEU A 198 0.53 5.03 -0.58
C LEU A 198 -0.22 5.20 0.74
N ASP A 199 -0.81 6.36 0.96
CA ASP A 199 -1.41 6.73 2.23
C ASP A 199 -2.92 6.57 2.21
N SER A 200 -3.44 6.23 3.38
CA SER A 200 -4.86 6.15 3.69
C SER A 200 -5.42 7.52 4.08
N LEU A 201 -6.74 7.66 4.06
CA LEU A 201 -7.41 8.87 4.51
C LEU A 201 -7.36 8.96 6.04
N PRO A 202 -7.22 10.18 6.61
CA PRO A 202 -7.50 10.38 8.03
C PRO A 202 -8.98 10.06 8.28
N LEU A 203 -9.25 9.40 9.40
CA LEU A 203 -10.59 9.08 9.87
C LEU A 203 -10.98 9.99 11.01
N PHE A 204 -12.26 10.33 11.05
CA PHE A 204 -12.87 11.12 12.12
C PHE A 204 -14.04 10.37 12.71
N GLN A 205 -14.33 10.61 13.99
CA GLN A 205 -15.49 10.03 14.64
C GLN A 205 -16.73 10.78 14.17
N VAL A 206 -17.78 10.05 13.83
CA VAL A 206 -19.09 10.63 13.48
C VAL A 206 -20.17 9.97 14.31
N ARG A 207 -21.13 10.77 14.74
CA ARG A 207 -22.37 10.30 15.35
C ARG A 207 -23.53 11.19 14.94
N VAL A 208 -24.74 10.67 15.08
CA VAL A 208 -25.96 11.42 14.80
C VAL A 208 -26.75 11.55 16.09
N GLU A 209 -27.06 12.78 16.48
CA GLU A 209 -27.90 13.10 17.64
C GLU A 209 -29.16 13.81 17.16
N GLY A 210 -30.30 13.09 17.17
CA GLY A 210 -31.52 13.58 16.54
C GLY A 210 -31.33 13.73 15.03
N ASP A 211 -31.33 14.97 14.54
CA ASP A 211 -31.06 15.29 13.13
C ASP A 211 -29.66 15.93 12.94
N ASP A 212 -28.86 16.09 13.99
CA ASP A 212 -27.52 16.69 13.89
C ASP A 212 -26.45 15.64 13.64
N VAL A 213 -25.71 15.79 12.53
CA VAL A 213 -24.51 14.99 12.25
C VAL A 213 -23.33 15.68 12.90
N ILE A 214 -22.75 15.04 13.91
CA ILE A 214 -21.64 15.56 14.70
C ILE A 214 -20.36 14.84 14.32
N VAL A 215 -19.34 15.59 13.93
CA VAL A 215 -18.01 15.06 13.64
C VAL A 215 -17.03 15.53 14.69
N LYS A 216 -16.27 14.58 15.24
CA LYS A 216 -15.15 14.80 16.16
C LYS A 216 -13.84 14.39 15.48
N ALA A 217 -12.92 15.34 15.39
CA ALA A 217 -11.62 15.15 14.74
C ALA A 217 -10.48 15.58 15.66
N ASP A 218 -9.38 14.82 15.61
CA ASP A 218 -8.09 15.29 16.13
C ASP A 218 -7.55 16.39 15.21
N LYS A 219 -7.10 17.52 15.77
CA LYS A 219 -6.67 18.68 14.98
C LYS A 219 -5.44 18.38 14.10
N ALA A 220 -4.51 17.55 14.57
CA ALA A 220 -3.35 17.16 13.78
C ALA A 220 -3.79 16.31 12.58
N LEU A 221 -4.69 15.33 12.78
CA LEU A 221 -5.25 14.54 11.69
C LEU A 221 -6.14 15.35 10.75
N LEU A 222 -6.88 16.35 11.24
CA LEU A 222 -7.69 17.23 10.42
C LEU A 222 -6.84 18.12 9.51
N SER A 223 -5.67 18.52 9.99
CA SER A 223 -4.70 19.30 9.21
C SER A 223 -3.90 18.47 8.20
N ASN A 224 -3.84 17.14 8.40
CA ASN A 224 -3.12 16.22 7.53
C ASN A 224 -4.07 15.55 6.53
N THR A 225 -3.67 15.46 5.26
CA THR A 225 -4.48 14.75 4.24
C THR A 225 -4.14 13.27 4.13
N ARG A 226 -3.10 12.80 4.82
CA ARG A 226 -2.51 11.48 4.66
C ARG A 226 -2.32 10.79 6.01
N ARG A 227 -2.64 9.52 6.06
CA ARG A 227 -2.40 8.63 7.20
C ARG A 227 -1.73 7.36 6.72
N THR A 228 -0.59 7.01 7.29
CA THR A 228 0.00 5.68 7.11
C THR A 228 -0.85 4.65 7.86
N LYS A 229 -1.16 3.52 7.23
CA LYS A 229 -1.85 2.41 7.91
C LYS A 229 -0.95 1.87 9.01
N GLN A 230 -1.55 1.51 10.14
CA GLN A 230 -0.82 0.94 11.27
C GLN A 230 -0.09 -0.34 10.84
N SER A 231 1.16 -0.47 11.30
CA SER A 231 2.10 -1.50 10.92
C SER A 231 2.71 -2.14 12.17
N VAL A 232 3.08 -3.41 12.07
CA VAL A 232 3.96 -4.03 13.07
C VAL A 232 5.41 -3.70 12.75
N VAL A 233 6.26 -3.68 13.77
CA VAL A 233 7.72 -3.61 13.62
C VAL A 233 8.31 -5.02 13.69
N ALA A 234 9.60 -5.18 13.36
CA ALA A 234 10.23 -6.49 13.40
C ALA A 234 10.31 -7.00 14.85
N SER A 235 10.14 -8.32 15.01
CA SER A 235 10.39 -9.03 16.26
C SER A 235 11.05 -10.35 15.90
N VAL A 236 12.38 -10.33 15.82
CA VAL A 236 13.20 -11.45 15.32
C VAL A 236 13.09 -12.68 16.22
N GLU A 237 12.77 -12.47 17.51
CA GLU A 237 12.50 -13.56 18.45
C GLU A 237 11.18 -14.28 18.15
N GLU A 238 10.16 -13.55 17.66
CA GLU A 238 8.86 -14.11 17.31
C GLU A 238 8.83 -14.71 15.89
N ASP A 239 9.55 -14.10 14.96
CA ASP A 239 9.58 -14.53 13.57
C ASP A 239 11.00 -14.41 12.98
N LYS A 240 11.64 -15.56 12.76
CA LYS A 240 13.01 -15.65 12.23
C LYS A 240 13.08 -15.58 10.70
N ARG A 241 11.93 -15.53 10.01
CA ARG A 241 11.88 -15.59 8.54
C ARG A 241 12.43 -14.31 7.92
N THR A 242 13.12 -14.46 6.80
CA THR A 242 13.58 -13.34 5.96
C THR A 242 12.77 -13.26 4.67
N PHE A 243 12.18 -12.09 4.42
CA PHE A 243 11.53 -11.76 3.15
C PHE A 243 12.44 -10.83 2.35
N LEU A 244 12.98 -11.33 1.25
CA LEU A 244 13.83 -10.56 0.35
C LEU A 244 13.00 -10.06 -0.84
N ILE A 245 13.06 -8.75 -1.10
CA ILE A 245 12.36 -8.08 -2.19
C ILE A 245 13.41 -7.47 -3.12
N ILE A 246 13.40 -7.87 -4.38
CA ILE A 246 14.33 -7.38 -5.40
C ILE A 246 13.66 -6.30 -6.25
N GLY A 247 14.24 -5.10 -6.25
CA GLY A 247 13.82 -3.95 -7.05
C GLY A 247 13.47 -2.74 -6.18
N GLY A 248 13.83 -1.53 -6.61
CA GLY A 248 13.56 -0.27 -5.91
C GLY A 248 12.43 0.54 -6.55
N GLY A 249 11.28 -0.09 -6.78
CA GLY A 249 10.12 0.54 -7.43
C GLY A 249 8.88 0.59 -6.52
N PRO A 250 7.77 1.18 -7.01
CA PRO A 250 6.53 1.28 -6.23
C PRO A 250 5.97 -0.09 -5.80
N ALA A 251 6.08 -1.10 -6.66
CA ALA A 251 5.65 -2.46 -6.33
C ALA A 251 6.39 -3.02 -5.10
N SER A 252 7.69 -2.75 -5.00
CA SER A 252 8.53 -3.23 -3.91
C SER A 252 8.27 -2.49 -2.59
N VAL A 253 8.10 -1.17 -2.66
CA VAL A 253 7.77 -0.33 -1.49
C VAL A 253 6.44 -0.76 -0.91
N VAL A 254 5.41 -0.88 -1.75
CA VAL A 254 4.09 -1.35 -1.35
C VAL A 254 4.18 -2.75 -0.74
N ALA A 255 4.92 -3.67 -1.36
CA ALA A 255 5.05 -5.02 -0.81
C ALA A 255 5.72 -5.03 0.57
N ALA A 256 6.80 -4.27 0.76
CA ALA A 256 7.49 -4.17 2.04
C ALA A 256 6.59 -3.55 3.13
N GLU A 257 5.87 -2.49 2.79
CA GLU A 257 4.94 -1.81 3.69
C GLU A 257 3.74 -2.71 4.03
N THR A 258 3.14 -3.39 3.04
CA THR A 258 2.03 -4.32 3.25
C THR A 258 2.43 -5.51 4.13
N LEU A 259 3.65 -6.04 3.99
CA LEU A 259 4.13 -7.11 4.89
C LEU A 259 4.04 -6.66 6.36
N ARG A 260 4.48 -5.44 6.66
CA ARG A 260 4.40 -4.87 8.01
C ARG A 260 2.96 -4.57 8.44
N GLN A 261 2.11 -4.08 7.53
CA GLN A 261 0.70 -3.81 7.83
C GLN A 261 -0.11 -5.08 8.10
N GLU A 262 0.24 -6.20 7.45
CA GLU A 262 -0.42 -7.49 7.61
C GLU A 262 0.20 -8.36 8.71
N GLY A 263 1.09 -7.78 9.53
CA GLY A 263 1.60 -8.41 10.74
C GLY A 263 2.82 -9.30 10.55
N PHE A 264 3.53 -9.22 9.42
CA PHE A 264 4.80 -9.91 9.26
C PHE A 264 5.87 -9.28 10.16
N LYS A 265 6.39 -10.06 11.11
CA LYS A 265 7.37 -9.62 12.12
C LYS A 265 8.81 -10.02 11.80
N GLY A 266 9.03 -10.83 10.75
CA GLY A 266 10.37 -11.25 10.33
C GLY A 266 11.21 -10.13 9.71
N ARG A 267 12.42 -10.45 9.25
CA ARG A 267 13.31 -9.49 8.57
C ARG A 267 12.77 -9.20 7.16
N VAL A 268 12.66 -7.93 6.79
CA VAL A 268 12.28 -7.49 5.44
C VAL A 268 13.46 -6.75 4.83
N ILE A 269 13.94 -7.23 3.68
CA ILE A 269 15.05 -6.63 2.95
C ILE A 269 14.56 -6.18 1.57
N LEU A 270 14.75 -4.91 1.27
CA LEU A 270 14.47 -4.29 -0.01
C LEU A 270 15.79 -3.99 -0.73
N ALA A 271 16.18 -4.86 -1.65
CA ALA A 271 17.42 -4.72 -2.43
C ALA A 271 17.17 -3.93 -3.72
N CYS A 272 17.77 -2.75 -3.83
CA CYS A 272 17.63 -1.81 -4.92
C CYS A 272 18.90 -1.81 -5.77
N ARG A 273 18.77 -1.96 -7.09
CA ARG A 273 19.90 -1.80 -8.02
C ARG A 273 20.44 -0.36 -8.03
N GLU A 274 19.56 0.63 -7.95
CA GLU A 274 19.96 2.05 -7.99
C GLU A 274 20.53 2.50 -6.64
N ASN A 275 21.44 3.48 -6.66
CA ASN A 275 22.06 4.09 -5.46
C ASN A 275 21.18 5.17 -4.81
N VAL A 276 19.86 5.10 -5.01
CA VAL A 276 18.89 6.07 -4.49
C VAL A 276 17.70 5.33 -3.90
N LEU A 277 17.05 5.94 -2.91
CA LEU A 277 15.82 5.40 -2.33
C LEU A 277 14.71 5.30 -3.39
N PRO A 278 13.75 4.37 -3.23
CA PRO A 278 12.62 4.24 -4.15
C PRO A 278 11.85 5.55 -4.35
N TYR A 279 11.61 5.90 -5.61
CA TYR A 279 11.01 7.17 -6.01
C TYR A 279 9.91 6.99 -7.06
N ASP A 280 9.07 8.01 -7.19
CA ASP A 280 7.99 8.08 -8.17
C ASP A 280 8.56 8.43 -9.55
N ARG A 281 8.74 7.39 -10.36
CA ARG A 281 9.24 7.50 -11.74
C ARG A 281 8.31 8.29 -12.66
N ILE A 282 7.02 8.41 -12.34
CA ILE A 282 6.06 9.15 -13.17
C ILE A 282 6.43 10.64 -13.16
N LYS A 283 6.86 11.16 -12.01
CA LYS A 283 7.25 12.57 -11.84
C LYS A 283 8.41 12.97 -12.75
N LEU A 284 9.35 12.06 -13.04
CA LEU A 284 10.51 12.32 -13.89
C LEU A 284 10.15 12.89 -15.27
N SER A 285 8.98 12.57 -15.80
CA SER A 285 8.52 13.04 -17.13
C SER A 285 7.46 14.13 -17.08
N LYS A 286 7.01 14.52 -15.88
CA LYS A 286 5.79 15.35 -15.69
C LYS A 286 6.01 16.61 -14.88
N ALA A 287 7.13 16.74 -14.19
CA ALA A 287 7.44 17.91 -13.37
C ALA A 287 8.75 18.56 -13.82
N PRO A 288 8.74 19.82 -14.29
CA PRO A 288 9.96 20.58 -14.48
C PRO A 288 10.55 20.93 -13.10
N ASN A 289 11.89 20.90 -12.95
CA ASN A 289 12.62 21.26 -11.73
C ASN A 289 12.32 20.38 -10.51
N LEU A 290 12.63 19.09 -10.62
CA LEU A 290 12.51 18.14 -9.52
C LEU A 290 13.68 18.25 -8.55
N ASN A 291 13.35 18.27 -7.25
CA ASN A 291 14.29 17.91 -6.20
C ASN A 291 14.23 16.38 -6.02
N ALA A 292 15.38 15.72 -5.87
CA ALA A 292 15.46 14.28 -5.66
C ALA A 292 14.64 13.80 -4.45
N ASP A 293 14.61 14.58 -3.37
CA ASP A 293 13.90 14.21 -2.13
C ASP A 293 12.38 14.33 -2.29
N SER A 294 11.89 15.24 -3.14
CA SER A 294 10.44 15.49 -3.32
C SER A 294 9.73 14.44 -4.18
N ILE A 295 10.51 13.55 -4.79
CA ILE A 295 10.00 12.45 -5.61
C ILE A 295 10.13 11.09 -4.93
N LEU A 296 10.74 11.01 -3.75
CA LEU A 296 10.80 9.77 -2.99
C LEU A 296 9.38 9.25 -2.70
N LEU A 297 9.19 7.93 -2.79
CA LEU A 297 7.92 7.29 -2.45
C LEU A 297 7.69 7.32 -0.94
N ARG A 298 8.75 7.06 -0.18
CA ARG A 298 8.80 7.14 1.28
C ARG A 298 10.14 7.77 1.68
N PRO A 299 10.17 8.62 2.73
CA PRO A 299 11.42 9.16 3.26
C PRO A 299 12.25 8.06 3.95
N ALA A 300 13.53 8.31 4.21
CA ALA A 300 14.43 7.33 4.81
C ALA A 300 13.92 6.85 6.20
N GLU A 301 13.39 7.78 6.97
CA GLU A 301 12.86 7.59 8.32
C GLU A 301 11.66 6.64 8.35
N PHE A 302 10.91 6.55 7.24
CA PHE A 302 9.81 5.60 7.13
C PHE A 302 10.33 4.16 7.17
N TYR A 303 11.38 3.86 6.40
CA TYR A 303 11.91 2.50 6.32
C TYR A 303 12.52 2.08 7.66
N SER A 304 13.28 2.97 8.32
CA SER A 304 13.88 2.68 9.62
C SER A 304 12.82 2.51 10.72
N SER A 305 11.79 3.37 10.76
CA SER A 305 10.70 3.24 11.75
C SER A 305 9.83 1.98 11.58
N HIS A 306 9.90 1.33 10.42
CA HIS A 306 9.15 0.12 10.10
C HIS A 306 10.03 -1.14 10.02
N ASP A 307 11.30 -1.05 10.43
CA ASP A 307 12.30 -2.12 10.31
C ASP A 307 12.35 -2.75 8.91
N ILE A 308 12.34 -1.90 7.88
CA ILE A 308 12.55 -2.29 6.49
C ILE A 308 13.99 -1.96 6.11
N GLU A 309 14.80 -2.98 5.87
CA GLU A 309 16.19 -2.82 5.49
C GLU A 309 16.29 -2.49 4.00
N VAL A 310 16.72 -1.28 3.65
CA VAL A 310 16.91 -0.87 2.25
C VAL A 310 18.39 -0.96 1.90
N VAL A 311 18.73 -1.85 0.97
CA VAL A 311 20.11 -2.03 0.49
C VAL A 311 20.20 -1.45 -0.91
N LEU A 312 20.94 -0.36 -1.07
CA LEU A 312 21.11 0.35 -2.34
C LEU A 312 22.31 -0.18 -3.13
N GLY A 313 22.36 0.07 -4.44
CA GLY A 313 23.47 -0.36 -5.30
C GLY A 313 23.60 -1.87 -5.49
N LYS A 314 22.56 -2.62 -5.16
CA LYS A 314 22.59 -4.07 -5.00
C LYS A 314 21.88 -4.76 -6.17
N GLU A 315 22.62 -5.00 -7.26
CA GLU A 315 22.07 -5.65 -8.45
C GLU A 315 22.04 -7.18 -8.29
N ALA A 316 20.85 -7.77 -8.28
CA ALA A 316 20.70 -9.22 -8.27
C ALA A 316 21.05 -9.82 -9.65
N THR A 317 21.96 -10.79 -9.67
CA THR A 317 22.46 -11.44 -10.89
C THR A 317 21.99 -12.89 -11.03
N GLY A 318 21.53 -13.51 -9.94
CA GLY A 318 21.01 -14.88 -9.98
C GLY A 318 20.22 -15.26 -8.74
N VAL A 319 19.35 -16.25 -8.89
CA VAL A 319 18.55 -16.83 -7.80
C VAL A 319 18.86 -18.32 -7.70
N ASP A 320 19.43 -18.73 -6.58
CA ASP A 320 19.53 -20.14 -6.19
C ASP A 320 18.27 -20.54 -5.45
N LYS A 321 17.39 -21.29 -6.13
CA LYS A 321 16.11 -21.74 -5.59
C LYS A 321 16.26 -22.86 -4.57
N GLU A 322 17.27 -23.70 -4.73
CA GLU A 322 17.50 -24.87 -3.88
C GLU A 322 18.15 -24.44 -2.56
N GLY A 323 19.22 -23.63 -2.65
CA GLY A 323 19.88 -23.02 -1.50
C GLY A 323 19.14 -21.84 -0.89
N LYS A 324 18.07 -21.36 -1.55
CA LYS A 324 17.27 -20.17 -1.20
C LYS A 324 18.11 -18.92 -0.98
N LYS A 325 18.90 -18.56 -1.99
CA LYS A 325 19.78 -17.38 -1.97
C LYS A 325 19.64 -16.55 -3.23
N VAL A 326 19.89 -15.26 -3.10
CA VAL A 326 20.09 -14.35 -4.25
C VAL A 326 21.55 -13.94 -4.29
N LYS A 327 22.14 -14.04 -5.47
CA LYS A 327 23.51 -13.57 -5.76
C LYS A 327 23.48 -12.16 -6.30
N PHE A 328 24.45 -11.35 -5.90
CA PHE A 328 24.55 -9.96 -6.32
C PHE A 328 25.81 -9.70 -7.15
N SER A 329 25.84 -8.55 -7.84
CA SER A 329 26.93 -8.15 -8.73
C SER A 329 28.28 -7.97 -8.03
N ASP A 330 28.29 -7.70 -6.73
CA ASP A 330 29.49 -7.60 -5.88
C ASP A 330 29.96 -8.96 -5.33
N GLY A 331 29.30 -10.06 -5.71
CA GLY A 331 29.65 -11.41 -5.27
C GLY A 331 29.06 -11.80 -3.92
N GLU A 332 28.39 -10.89 -3.20
CA GLU A 332 27.68 -11.27 -1.98
C GLU A 332 26.41 -12.09 -2.27
N GLU A 333 25.97 -12.84 -1.26
CA GLU A 333 24.73 -13.61 -1.31
C GLU A 333 23.84 -13.30 -0.10
N ILE A 334 22.55 -13.12 -0.34
CA ILE A 334 21.55 -12.98 0.75
C ILE A 334 20.62 -14.19 0.71
N SER A 335 20.48 -14.86 1.87
CA SER A 335 19.55 -15.97 2.05
C SER A 335 18.14 -15.46 2.32
N TYR A 336 17.12 -16.20 1.87
CA TYR A 336 15.73 -15.82 2.05
C TYR A 336 14.83 -17.02 2.40
N ASP A 337 13.73 -16.75 3.11
CA ASP A 337 12.62 -17.71 3.26
C ASP A 337 11.56 -17.49 2.19
N LYS A 338 11.35 -16.22 1.83
CA LYS A 338 10.47 -15.78 0.75
C LYS A 338 11.16 -14.71 -0.09
N LEU A 339 10.93 -14.79 -1.40
CA LEU A 339 11.52 -13.89 -2.39
C LEU A 339 10.41 -13.27 -3.24
N LEU A 340 10.44 -11.95 -3.39
CA LEU A 340 9.63 -11.21 -4.35
C LEU A 340 10.54 -10.59 -5.41
N LEU A 341 10.25 -10.86 -6.68
CA LEU A 341 10.90 -10.21 -7.82
C LEU A 341 10.02 -9.07 -8.32
N ALA A 342 10.39 -7.83 -8.00
CA ALA A 342 9.72 -6.60 -8.38
C ALA A 342 10.65 -5.68 -9.17
N THR A 343 11.37 -6.27 -10.14
CA THR A 343 12.47 -5.63 -10.90
C THR A 343 12.01 -4.55 -11.89
N GLY A 344 10.70 -4.43 -12.11
CA GLY A 344 10.15 -3.50 -13.10
C GLY A 344 10.59 -3.85 -14.53
N SER A 345 10.86 -2.81 -15.32
CA SER A 345 11.17 -2.92 -16.74
C SER A 345 12.46 -2.17 -17.09
N LYS A 346 13.11 -2.60 -18.17
CA LYS A 346 14.20 -1.87 -18.83
C LYS A 346 13.71 -1.39 -20.19
N SER A 347 14.02 -0.16 -20.56
CA SER A 347 13.75 0.31 -21.92
C SER A 347 14.57 -0.51 -22.93
N VAL A 348 13.96 -0.82 -24.06
CA VAL A 348 14.68 -1.40 -25.20
C VAL A 348 15.44 -0.28 -25.90
N ALA A 349 16.74 -0.48 -26.14
CA ALA A 349 17.47 0.41 -27.02
C ALA A 349 17.00 0.12 -28.44
N PHE A 350 16.33 1.09 -29.07
CA PHE A 350 16.15 1.07 -30.52
C PHE A 350 17.52 1.39 -31.13
N ILE A 351 18.17 0.38 -31.70
CA ILE A 351 19.30 0.59 -32.59
C ILE A 351 18.67 1.00 -33.92
N ALA A 352 18.70 2.31 -34.20
CA ALA A 352 18.21 2.90 -35.44
C ALA A 352 19.24 2.74 -36.57
#